data_AF-A0A846N8Z4-F1
#
_entry.id   AF-A0A846N8Z4-F1
#
_cell.length_a   1.000
_cell.length_b   1.000
_cell.length_c   1.000
_cell.angle_alpha   90.00
_cell.angle_beta   90.00
_cell.angle_gamma   90.00
#
_symmetry.space_group_name_H-M   'P 1'
#
loop_
_entity.id
_entity.type
_entity.pdbx_description
1 polymer ?
#
loop_
_entity_poly.entity_id
_entity_poly.type
_entity_poly.pdbx_seq_one_letter_code
_entity_poly.pdbx_strand_id
1 'polypeptide(L)' 'GRIESKTFIGSTVRYEVRAENSELIVVKRPFTPDAYEWTPGDRVSLLFPSPS' A
#
# COMPACT_ATOMS: atom_id res chain seq x y z
N GLY A 1 9.14 1.34 1.48
CA GLY A 1 8.46 0.59 2.55
C GLY A 1 8.24 -0.85 2.15
N ARG A 2 7.91 -1.71 3.10
CA ARG A 2 7.57 -3.13 2.88
C ARG A 2 6.07 -3.33 3.12
N ILE A 3 5.37 -3.99 2.20
CA ILE A 3 3.97 -4.36 2.40
C ILE A 3 3.90 -5.43 3.50
N GLU A 4 3.18 -5.16 4.58
CA GLU A 4 2.91 -6.12 5.65
C GLU A 4 1.58 -6.85 5.44
N SER A 5 0.57 -6.13 4.97
CA SER A 5 -0.74 -6.71 4.69
C SER A 5 -1.41 -6.07 3.47
N LYS A 6 -2.29 -6.86 2.85
CA LYS A 6 -3.13 -6.48 1.72
C LYS A 6 -4.53 -7.03 1.95
N THR A 7 -5.54 -6.17 1.87
CA THR A 7 -6.94 -6.56 2.09
C THR A 7 -7.82 -5.96 0.99
N PHE A 8 -8.64 -6.81 0.37
CA PHE A 8 -9.69 -6.36 -0.55
C PHE A 8 -10.94 -5.99 0.27
N ILE A 9 -11.44 -4.77 0.10
CA ILE A 9 -12.60 -4.22 0.79
C ILE A 9 -13.55 -3.70 -0.28
N GLY A 10 -14.46 -4.55 -0.75
CA GLY A 10 -15.35 -4.22 -1.88
C GLY A 10 -14.55 -3.87 -3.13
N SER A 11 -14.75 -2.65 -3.65
CA SER A 11 -14.04 -2.11 -4.81
C SER A 11 -12.70 -1.42 -4.48
N THR A 12 -12.22 -1.54 -3.23
CA THR A 12 -10.99 -0.89 -2.76
C THR A 12 -9.98 -1.94 -2.32
N VAL A 13 -8.69 -1.63 -2.49
CA VAL A 13 -7.60 -2.41 -1.91
C VAL A 13 -6.90 -1.55 -0.86
N ARG A 14 -6.73 -2.13 0.33
CA ARG A 14 -6.00 -1.54 1.46
C ARG A 14 -4.66 -2.24 1.59
N TYR A 15 -3.59 -1.46 1.65
CA TYR A 15 -2.24 -1.91 1.93
C TYR A 15 -1.78 -1.31 3.26
N GLU A 16 -1.18 -2.12 4.11
CA GLU A 16 -0.45 -1.66 5.29
C GLU A 16 1.04 -1.77 4.97
N VAL A 17 1.73 -0.63 4.90
CA VAL A 17 3.13 -0.55 4.46
C VAL A 17 3.99 -0.07 5.62
N ARG A 18 4.97 -0.88 6.03
CA ARG A 18 5.98 -0.49 7.01
C ARG A 18 7.06 0.34 6.32
N ALA A 19 7.20 1.60 6.72
CA ALA A 19 8.28 2.46 6.28
C ALA A 19 9.60 2.14 6.99
N GLU A 20 10.71 2.66 6.49
CA GLU A 20 12.06 2.39 7.03
C GLU A 20 12.25 2.97 8.43
N ASN A 21 11.53 4.05 8.75
CA ASN A 21 11.44 4.63 10.08
C ASN A 21 10.50 3.85 11.04
N SER A 22 10.11 2.62 10.67
CA SER A 22 9.18 1.75 11.40
C SER A 22 7.72 2.23 11.49
N GLU A 23 7.37 3.37 10.88
CA GLU A 23 5.98 3.82 10.81
C GLU A 23 5.13 2.90 9.94
N LEU A 24 3.88 2.67 10.35
CA LEU A 24 2.90 1.94 9.56
C LEU A 24 2.02 2.92 8.80
N ILE A 25 2.09 2.86 7.47
CA ILE A 25 1.35 3.75 6.59
C ILE A 25 0.25 2.95 5.91
N VAL A 26 -1.00 3.39 6.07
CA VAL A 26 -2.16 2.75 5.46
C VAL A 26 -2.48 3.43 4.14
N VAL A 27 -2.34 2.69 3.04
CA VAL A 27 -2.69 3.16 1.70
C VAL A 27 -4.01 2.52 1.28
N LYS A 28 -4.97 3.34 0.85
CA LYS A 28 -6.23 2.87 0.27
C LYS A 28 -6.29 3.38 -1.17
N ARG A 29 -6.53 2.48 -2.12
CA ARG A 29 -6.75 2.82 -3.52
C ARG A 29 -7.88 2.00 -4.12
N PRO A 30 -8.58 2.50 -5.15
CA PRO A 30 -9.51 1.68 -5.92
C PRO A 30 -8.84 0.41 -6.42
N PHE A 31 -9.61 -0.65 -6.53
CA PHE A 31 -9.16 -1.88 -7.17
C PHE A 31 -8.83 -1.62 -8.63
N THR A 32 -7.66 -2.09 -9.03
CA THR A 32 -7.14 -2.10 -10.38
C THR A 32 -6.42 -3.43 -10.58
N PRO A 33 -6.29 -3.96 -11.81
CA PRO A 33 -5.69 -5.28 -12.04
C PRO A 33 -4.25 -5.41 -11.52
N ASP A 34 -3.47 -4.33 -11.54
CA ASP A 34 -2.11 -4.22 -10.94
C ASP A 34 -2.10 -4.54 -9.44
N ALA A 35 -3.25 -4.45 -8.76
CA ALA A 35 -3.34 -4.81 -7.36
C ALA A 35 -2.93 -6.26 -7.12
N TYR A 36 -3.08 -7.18 -8.10
CA TYR A 36 -2.63 -8.57 -7.97
C TYR A 36 -1.11 -8.72 -7.98
N GLU A 37 -0.39 -7.77 -8.56
CA GLU A 37 1.07 -7.82 -8.66
C GLU A 37 1.75 -7.56 -7.31
N TRP A 38 1.09 -6.79 -6.43
CA TRP A 38 1.63 -6.47 -5.11
C TRP A 38 1.15 -7.46 -4.05
N THR A 39 2.11 -7.98 -3.28
CA THR A 39 1.94 -9.00 -2.25
C THR A 39 2.64 -8.61 -0.95
N PRO A 40 2.19 -9.13 0.21
CA PRO A 40 2.93 -8.97 1.47
C PRO A 40 4.38 -9.47 1.34
N GLY A 41 5.33 -8.64 1.73
CA GLY A 41 6.76 -8.88 1.51
C GLY A 41 7.39 -7.94 0.49
N ASP A 42 6.62 -7.47 -0.50
CA ASP A 42 7.15 -6.61 -1.55
C ASP A 42 7.62 -5.26 -1.04
N ARG A 43 8.70 -4.75 -1.66
CA ARG A 43 9.21 -3.41 -1.42
C ARG A 43 8.58 -2.44 -2.41
N VAL A 44 8.01 -1.37 -1.88
CA VAL A 44 7.34 -0.32 -2.66
C VAL A 44 7.80 1.07 -2.24
N SER A 45 7.79 2.01 -3.17
CA SER A 45 8.00 3.43 -2.90
C SER A 45 6.65 4.09 -2.62
N LEU A 46 6.56 4.84 -1.52
CA LEU A 46 5.37 5.62 -1.20
C LEU A 46 5.51 7.00 -1.84
N LEU A 47 4.60 7.34 -2.74
CA LEU A 47 4.52 8.64 -3.37
C LEU A 47 3.43 9.45 -2.67
N PHE A 48 3.83 10.50 -1.96
CA PHE A 48 2.90 11.44 -1.35
C PHE A 48 2.74 12.66 -2.27
N PRO A 49 1.51 13.16 -2.49
CA PRO A 49 1.33 14.40 -3.22
C PRO A 49 2.03 15.54 -2.48
N SER A 50 2.50 16.53 -3.23
CA SER A 50 3.04 17.75 -2.64
C SER A 50 1.99 18.42 -1.76
N PRO A 51 2.37 18.95 -0.59
CA PRO A 51 1.46 19.80 0.18
C PRO A 51 1.15 21.04 -0.66
N SER A 52 -0.11 21.17 -1.06
CA SER A 52 -0.66 22.35 -1.73
C SER A 52 -0.73 23.55 -0.80
#